data_AF-A0A357NDR9-F1
#
_entry.id   AF-A0A357NDR9-F1
#
_cell.length_a   1.000
_cell.length_b   1.000
_cell.length_c   1.000
_cell.angle_alpha   90.00
_cell.angle_beta   90.00
_cell.angle_gamma   90.00
#
_symmetry.space_group_name_H-M   'P 1'
#
loop_
_entity.id
_entity.type
_entity.pdbx_description
1 polymer ?
#
loop_
_entity_poly.entity_id
_entity_poly.type
_entity_poly.pdbx_seq_one_letter_code
_entity_poly.pdbx_strand_id
1 'polypeptide(L)' 'MQGISPEMKITDILEKYPGALEVFTANGFPATGKADLLRQVGPLLTLKTALKLKGLNP' A
#
# COMPACT_ATOMS: atom_id res chain seq x y z
N MET A 1 -2.43 10.74 -17.33
CA MET A 1 -1.82 9.84 -16.32
C MET A 1 -2.95 9.39 -15.38
N GLN A 2 -3.20 8.09 -15.21
CA GLN A 2 -4.14 7.64 -14.18
C GLN A 2 -3.47 7.78 -12.82
N GLY A 3 -4.04 8.55 -11.89
CA GLY A 3 -3.50 8.69 -10.52
C GLY A 3 -3.79 7.46 -9.66
N ILE A 4 -3.14 7.37 -8.50
CA ILE A 4 -3.47 6.38 -7.46
C ILE A 4 -4.80 6.78 -6.80
N SER A 5 -5.72 5.83 -6.64
CA SER A 5 -7.02 6.04 -5.98
C SER A 5 -7.05 5.26 -4.65
N PRO A 6 -7.68 5.79 -3.59
CA PRO A 6 -7.83 5.09 -2.31
C PRO A 6 -8.54 3.73 -2.41
N GLU A 7 -9.35 3.52 -3.45
CA GLU A 7 -10.07 2.27 -3.70
C GLU A 7 -9.24 1.21 -4.46
N MET A 8 -8.01 1.55 -4.89
CA MET A 8 -7.10 0.57 -5.49
C MET A 8 -6.57 -0.40 -4.45
N LYS A 9 -6.38 -1.66 -4.86
CA LYS A 9 -5.69 -2.66 -4.04
C LYS A 9 -4.20 -2.33 -3.97
N ILE A 10 -3.60 -2.62 -2.82
CA ILE A 10 -2.16 -2.40 -2.61
C ILE A 10 -1.32 -3.22 -3.60
N THR A 11 -1.76 -4.43 -3.95
CA THR A 11 -1.12 -5.25 -5.00
C THR A 11 -1.03 -4.51 -6.33
N ASP A 12 -2.13 -3.91 -6.75
CA ASP A 12 -2.27 -3.25 -8.05
C ASP A 12 -1.44 -1.97 -8.09
N ILE A 13 -1.37 -1.25 -6.95
CA ILE A 13 -0.50 -0.09 -6.77
C ILE A 13 0.97 -0.49 -6.92
N LEU A 14 1.41 -1.56 -6.23
CA LEU A 14 2.81 -2.01 -6.28
C LEU A 14 3.21 -2.59 -7.65
N GLU A 15 2.25 -3.11 -8.42
CA GLU A 15 2.49 -3.60 -9.79
C GLU A 15 2.62 -2.47 -10.79
N LYS A 16 1.77 -1.44 -10.68
CA LYS A 16 1.80 -0.28 -11.56
C LYS A 16 2.88 0.74 -11.18
N TYR A 17 3.22 0.82 -9.90
CA TYR A 17 4.16 1.78 -9.33
C TYR A 17 5.16 1.08 -8.41
N PRO A 18 6.24 0.49 -8.95
CA PRO A 18 7.23 -0.22 -8.14
C PRO A 18 7.86 0.65 -7.03
N GLY A 19 8.01 1.96 -7.28
CA GLY A 19 8.49 2.92 -6.28
C GLY A 19 7.53 3.20 -5.11
N ALA A 20 6.27 2.76 -5.19
CA ALA A 20 5.32 2.93 -4.10
C ALA A 20 5.72 2.15 -2.85
N LEU A 21 6.53 1.10 -2.97
CA LEU A 21 7.03 0.33 -1.82
C LEU A 21 7.82 1.22 -0.84
N GLU A 22 8.67 2.11 -1.36
CA GLU A 22 9.45 3.04 -0.55
C GLU A 22 8.53 4.03 0.19
N VAL A 23 7.47 4.49 -0.49
CA VAL A 23 6.46 5.38 0.11
C VAL A 23 5.71 4.67 1.24
N PHE A 24 5.27 3.43 1.04
CA PHE A 24 4.64 2.64 2.13
C PHE A 24 5.59 2.46 3.31
N THR A 25 6.86 2.13 3.04
CA THR A 25 7.89 1.93 4.06
C THR A 25 8.13 3.21 4.88
N ALA A 26 8.25 4.36 4.21
CA ALA A 26 8.42 5.65 4.85
C ALA A 26 7.20 6.09 5.68
N ASN A 27 6.01 5.56 5.39
CA ASN A 27 4.74 5.96 6.01
C ASN A 27 4.17 4.90 6.97
N GLY A 28 5.02 4.13 7.64
CA GLY A 28 4.59 3.26 8.75
C GLY A 28 4.17 1.84 8.36
N PHE A 29 4.51 1.40 7.15
CA PHE A 29 4.45 0.01 6.72
C PHE A 29 5.87 -0.55 6.52
N PRO A 30 6.61 -0.84 7.62
CA PRO A 30 7.99 -1.28 7.52
C PRO A 30 8.04 -2.63 6.80
N ALA A 31 8.41 -2.62 5.53
CA ALA A 31 8.49 -3.81 4.71
C ALA A 31 9.81 -3.82 3.94
N THR A 32 10.47 -4.97 3.93
CA THR A 32 11.72 -5.16 3.17
C THR A 32 11.47 -5.49 1.70
N GLY A 33 10.21 -5.72 1.32
CA GLY A 33 9.81 -6.08 -0.04
C GLY A 33 8.30 -6.16 -0.21
N LYS A 34 7.84 -6.29 -1.47
CA LYS A 34 6.40 -6.43 -1.82
C LYS A 34 5.73 -7.57 -1.05
N ALA A 35 6.35 -8.75 -0.99
CA ALA A 35 5.76 -9.91 -0.33
C ALA A 35 5.58 -9.70 1.18
N ASP A 36 6.52 -9.04 1.83
CA ASP A 36 6.46 -8.68 3.25
C ASP A 36 5.34 -7.67 3.52
N LEU A 37 5.26 -6.61 2.71
CA LEU A 37 4.19 -5.61 2.79
C LEU A 37 2.81 -6.26 2.64
N LEU A 38 2.63 -7.12 1.63
CA LEU A 38 1.35 -7.80 1.36
C LEU A 38 0.96 -8.78 2.47
N ARG A 39 1.91 -9.37 3.19
CA ARG A 39 1.62 -10.20 4.39
C ARG A 39 1.12 -9.34 5.56
N GLN A 40 1.66 -8.14 5.72
CA GLN A 40 1.26 -7.23 6.81
C GLN A 40 -0.10 -6.59 6.58
N VAL A 41 -0.38 -6.16 5.35
CA VAL A 41 -1.63 -5.42 5.02
C VAL A 41 -2.73 -6.31 4.46
N GLY A 42 -2.42 -7.51 3.97
CA GLY A 42 -3.33 -8.37 3.24
C GLY A 42 -3.38 -8.02 1.74
N PRO A 43 -3.28 -9.01 0.83
CA PRO A 43 -3.13 -8.76 -0.60
C PRO A 43 -4.39 -8.20 -1.29
N LEU A 44 -5.55 -8.31 -0.66
CA LEU A 44 -6.81 -7.82 -1.21
C LEU A 44 -7.24 -6.48 -0.62
N LEU A 45 -6.45 -5.91 0.31
CA LEU A 45 -6.82 -4.66 0.95
C LEU A 45 -6.65 -3.47 0.01
N THR A 46 -7.64 -2.58 0.07
CA THR A 46 -7.55 -1.28 -0.58
C THR A 46 -6.63 -0.35 0.22
N LEU A 47 -6.03 0.62 -0.47
CA LEU A 47 -5.20 1.65 0.16
C LEU A 47 -5.93 2.34 1.31
N LYS A 48 -7.18 2.77 1.08
CA LYS A 48 -8.05 3.40 2.09
C LYS A 48 -8.18 2.56 3.36
N THR A 49 -8.38 1.25 3.21
CA THR A 49 -8.57 0.35 4.35
C THR A 49 -7.27 0.19 5.13
N ALA A 50 -6.13 0.04 4.43
CA ALA A 50 -4.83 -0.07 5.10
C ALA A 50 -4.44 1.20 5.85
N LEU A 51 -4.71 2.38 5.28
CA LEU A 51 -4.48 3.66 5.95
C LEU A 51 -5.34 3.78 7.22
N LYS A 52 -6.63 3.44 7.14
CA LYS A 52 -7.51 3.40 8.31
C LYS A 52 -7.04 2.45 9.41
N LEU A 53 -6.58 1.24 9.05
CA LEU A 53 -6.05 0.27 10.02
C LEU A 53 -4.80 0.79 10.74
N LYS A 54 -4.02 1.66 10.10
CA LYS A 54 -2.85 2.32 10.69
C LYS A 54 -3.19 3.62 11.42
N GLY A 55 -4.46 4.04 11.46
CA GLY A 55 -4.86 5.32 12.03
C GLY A 55 -4.39 6.53 11.22
N LEU A 56 -4.06 6.33 9.95
CA LEU A 56 -3.68 7.39 9.01
C LEU A 56 -4.92 7.95 8.32
N ASN A 57 -4.92 9.26 8.07
CA ASN A 57 -6.03 9.91 7.37
C ASN A 57 -5.95 9.54 5.86
N PRO A 58 -6.98 8.90 5.29
CA PRO A 58 -6.95 8.34 3.94
C PRO A 58 -7.13 9.37 2.82
#